data_AF-A0AAV6QQK2-F1
#
_entry.id   AF-A0AAV6QQK2-F1
#
_cell.length_a   1.000
_cell.length_b   1.000
_cell.length_c   1.000
_cell.angle_alpha   90.00
_cell.angle_beta   90.00
_cell.angle_gamma   90.00
#
_symmetry.space_group_name_H-M   'P 1'
#
loop_
_entity.id
_entity.type
_entity.pdbx_description
1 polymer ?
#
loop_
_entity_poly.entity_id
_entity_poly.type
_entity_poly.pdbx_seq_one_letter_code
_entity_poly.pdbx_strand_id
1 'polypeptide(L)' 'MESLTENRPLLWSIALSGLAIVGLLSGSSPEFNEQFALVDIPTEFKMIIAQVLVVDFVAALLVDRVLQFLLGKGALRLPS' A
#
# COMPACT_ATOMS: atom_id res chain seq x y z
N MET A 1 -18.28 -1.32 -6.51
CA MET A 1 -17.06 -2.14 -6.62
C MET A 1 -17.16 -3.21 -5.56
N GLU A 2 -16.82 -4.46 -5.86
CA GLU A 2 -16.72 -5.52 -4.84
C GLU A 2 -15.79 -5.04 -3.72
N SER A 3 -16.14 -5.36 -2.48
CA SER A 3 -15.31 -5.01 -1.34
C SER A 3 -13.96 -5.69 -1.48
N LEU A 4 -12.88 -5.05 -1.02
CA LEU A 4 -11.56 -5.67 -0.94
C LEU A 4 -11.64 -7.03 -0.20
N THR A 5 -12.48 -7.14 0.84
CA THR A 5 -12.73 -8.40 1.58
C THR A 5 -13.39 -9.51 0.77
N GLU A 6 -14.08 -9.18 -0.31
CA GLU A 6 -14.69 -10.15 -1.22
C GLU A 6 -13.65 -10.62 -2.25
N ASN A 7 -12.75 -9.73 -2.68
CA ASN A 7 -11.64 -10.06 -3.55
C ASN A 7 -10.42 -10.57 -2.79
N ARG A 8 -10.53 -11.80 -2.29
CA ARG A 8 -9.45 -12.49 -1.54
C ARG A 8 -8.10 -12.53 -2.28
N PRO A 9 -8.03 -12.77 -3.61
CA PRO A 9 -6.76 -12.73 -4.34
C PRO A 9 -6.05 -11.37 -4.27
N LEU A 10 -6.79 -10.26 -4.44
CA LEU A 10 -6.21 -8.92 -4.33
C LEU A 10 -5.76 -8.59 -2.91
N LEU A 11 -6.49 -9.04 -1.89
CA LEU A 11 -6.03 -8.86 -0.51
C LEU A 11 -4.72 -9.59 -0.23
N TRP A 12 -4.61 -10.84 -0.70
CA TRP A 12 -3.38 -11.60 -0.54
C TRP A 12 -2.20 -10.98 -1.29
N SER A 13 -2.41 -10.41 -2.49
CA SER A 13 -1.33 -9.75 -3.22
C SER A 13 -0.85 -8.48 -2.52
N ILE A 14 -1.76 -7.67 -1.96
CA ILE A 14 -1.44 -6.47 -1.18
C ILE A 14 -0.70 -6.85 0.11
N ALA A 15 -1.18 -7.87 0.82
CA ALA A 15 -0.54 -8.31 2.06
C ALA A 15 0.87 -8.87 1.82
N LEU A 16 1.05 -9.71 0.80
CA LEU A 16 2.34 -10.30 0.45
C LEU A 16 3.34 -9.23 0.02
N SER A 17 2.94 -8.30 -0.84
CA SER A 17 3.80 -7.21 -1.30
C SER A 17 4.18 -6.27 -0.16
N GLY A 18 3.24 -5.92 0.73
CA GLY A 18 3.52 -5.13 1.92
C GLY A 18 4.53 -5.81 2.86
N LEU A 19 4.34 -7.11 3.13
CA LEU A 19 5.27 -7.89 3.96
C LEU A 19 6.67 -7.99 3.34
N ALA A 20 6.76 -8.14 2.01
CA ALA A 20 8.03 -8.17 1.30
C ALA A 20 8.80 -6.85 1.47
N ILE A 21 8.12 -5.70 1.32
CA ILE A 21 8.74 -4.39 1.49
C ILE A 21 9.23 -4.19 2.94
N VAL A 22 8.42 -4.58 3.92
CA VAL A 22 8.82 -4.51 5.35
C VAL A 22 10.03 -5.40 5.63
N GLY A 23 10.06 -6.63 5.09
CA GLY A 23 11.18 -7.57 5.26
C GLY A 23 12.48 -7.09 4.61
N LEU A 24 12.39 -6.42 3.47
CA LEU A 24 13.54 -5.78 2.81
C LEU A 24 14.06 -4.60 3.64
N LEU A 25 13.15 -3.73 4.11
CA LEU A 25 13.53 -2.57 4.93
C LEU A 25 14.08 -2.95 6.31
N SER A 26 13.57 -4.02 6.94
CA SER A 26 14.09 -4.52 8.21
C SER A 26 15.48 -5.14 8.10
N GLY A 27 15.95 -5.43 6.88
CA GLY A 27 17.22 -6.13 6.64
C GLY A 27 17.18 -7.59 7.09
N SER A 28 15.99 -8.19 7.17
CA SER A 28 15.83 -9.57 7.66
C SER A 28 16.39 -10.64 6.72
N SER A 29 16.73 -10.29 5.48
CA SER A 29 17.40 -11.18 4.54
C SER A 29 18.44 -10.44 3.70
N PRO A 30 19.74 -10.70 3.95
CA PRO A 30 20.84 -10.21 3.13
C PRO A 30 20.77 -10.71 1.68
N GLU A 31 20.34 -11.96 1.46
CA GLU A 31 20.22 -12.54 0.11
C GLU A 31 19.23 -11.76 -0.77
N PHE A 32 18.10 -11.33 -0.21
CA PHE A 32 17.16 -10.51 -0.97
C PHE A 32 17.74 -9.11 -1.24
N ASN A 33 18.44 -8.51 -0.28
CA ASN A 33 19.06 -7.21 -0.49
C ASN A 33 20.12 -7.25 -1.60
N GLU A 34 20.92 -8.32 -1.67
CA GLU A 34 21.88 -8.53 -2.76
C GLU A 34 21.19 -8.79 -4.10
N GLN A 35 20.13 -9.60 -4.15
CA GLN A 35 19.37 -9.85 -5.38
C GLN A 35 18.74 -8.59 -5.96
N PHE A 36 18.24 -7.69 -5.10
CA PHE A 36 17.66 -6.42 -5.51
C PHE A 36 18.71 -5.32 -5.70
N ALA A 37 20.00 -5.64 -5.54
CA ALA A 37 21.12 -4.69 -5.59
C ALA A 37 20.91 -3.46 -4.69
N LEU A 38 20.29 -3.68 -3.52
CA LEU A 38 20.06 -2.65 -2.53
C LEU A 38 21.38 -2.31 -1.86
N VAL A 39 21.84 -1.07 -2.06
CA VAL A 39 22.96 -0.50 -1.30
C VAL A 39 22.59 -0.48 0.18
N ASP A 40 23.57 -0.63 1.07
CA ASP A 40 23.37 -0.53 2.51
C ASP A 40 22.63 0.76 2.88
N ILE A 41 21.34 0.61 3.21
CA ILE A 41 20.48 1.71 3.63
C ILE A 41 20.72 1.95 5.12
N PRO A 42 21.18 3.14 5.54
CA PRO A 42 21.33 3.45 6.95
C PRO A 42 19.99 3.30 7.68
N THR A 43 20.03 2.88 8.94
CA THR A 43 18.83 2.62 9.75
C THR A 43 17.88 3.81 9.85
N GLU A 44 18.41 5.03 9.86
CA GLU A 44 17.61 6.26 9.83
C GLU A 44 16.79 6.38 8.53
N PHE A 45 17.37 6.06 7.38
CA PHE A 45 16.69 6.10 6.09
C PHE A 45 15.65 4.99 5.93
N LYS A 46 15.90 3.79 6.50
CA LYS A 46 14.91 2.69 6.52
C LYS A 46 13.60 3.12 7.18
N MET A 47 13.69 3.85 8.29
CA MET A 47 12.52 4.38 9.00
C MET A 47 11.80 5.46 8.18
N ILE A 48 12.55 6.33 7.50
CA ILE A 48 11.96 7.35 6.60
C ILE A 48 11.19 6.67 5.46
N ILE A 49 11.76 5.67 4.79
CA ILE A 49 11.09 4.95 3.71
C ILE A 49 9.80 4.29 4.21
N ALA A 50 9.85 3.63 5.36
CA ALA A 50 8.66 3.02 5.96
C ALA A 50 7.57 4.06 6.25
N GLN A 51 7.94 5.22 6.82
CA GLN A 51 7.00 6.31 7.06
C GLN A 51 6.38 6.86 5.78
N VAL A 52 7.21 7.10 4.75
CA VAL A 52 6.75 7.61 3.45
C VAL A 52 5.75 6.64 2.82
N LEU A 53 6.02 5.33 2.85
CA LEU A 53 5.11 4.32 2.31
C LEU A 53 3.77 4.28 3.05
N VAL A 54 3.78 4.35 4.38
CA VAL A 54 2.55 4.40 5.17
C VAL A 54 1.76 5.68 4.88
N VAL A 55 2.45 6.82 4.83
CA VAL A 55 1.81 8.11 4.56
C VAL A 55 1.22 8.14 3.16
N ASP A 56 1.93 7.65 2.14
CA ASP A 56 1.44 7.58 0.76
C ASP A 56 0.20 6.69 0.66
N PHE A 57 0.24 5.49 1.24
CA PHE A 57 -0.90 4.57 1.24
C PHE A 57 -2.13 5.18 1.94
N VAL A 58 -1.94 5.77 3.12
CA VAL A 58 -3.03 6.40 3.88
C VAL A 58 -3.55 7.64 3.14
N ALA A 59 -2.67 8.46 2.57
CA ALA A 59 -3.07 9.64 1.80
C ALA A 59 -3.88 9.25 0.56
N ALA A 60 -3.44 8.24 -0.19
CA ALA A 60 -4.19 7.72 -1.34
C ALA A 60 -5.58 7.23 -0.93
N LEU A 61 -5.69 6.48 0.17
CA LEU A 61 -6.99 6.03 0.71
C LEU A 61 -7.86 7.21 1.17
N LEU A 62 -7.28 8.20 1.86
CA LEU A 62 -8.02 9.38 2.33
C LEU A 62 -8.52 10.20 1.15
N VAL A 63 -7.69 10.45 0.14
CA VAL A 63 -8.08 11.17 -1.07
C VAL A 63 -9.22 10.44 -1.77
N ASP A 64 -9.13 9.12 -1.95
CA ASP A 64 -10.21 8.32 -2.52
C ASP A 64 -11.52 8.46 -1.73
N ARG A 65 -11.46 8.37 -0.39
CA ARG A 65 -12.66 8.55 0.46
C ARG A 65 -13.22 9.96 0.43
N VAL A 66 -12.37 10.98 0.40
CA VAL A 66 -12.79 12.38 0.28
C VAL A 66 -13.46 12.60 -1.07
N LEU A 67 -12.89 12.08 -2.16
CA LEU A 67 -13.50 12.17 -3.49
C LEU A 67 -14.84 11.43 -3.54
N GLN A 68 -14.93 10.22 -2.99
CA GLN A 68 -16.20 9.50 -2.88
C GLN A 68 -17.23 10.24 -2.01
N PHE A 69 -16.80 10.92 -0.94
CA PHE A 69 -17.70 11.70 -0.11
C PHE A 69 -18.22 12.96 -0.82
N LEU A 70 -17.36 13.66 -1.55
CA LEU A 70 -17.68 14.90 -2.26
C LEU A 70 -18.45 14.64 -3.57
N LEU A 71 -18.04 13.65 -4.36
CA LEU A 71 -18.55 13.37 -5.71
C LEU A 71 -19.50 12.16 -5.76
N GLY A 72 -19.41 11.22 -4.82
CA GLY A 72 -20.16 9.95 -4.81
C GLY A 72 -21.64 10.07 -4.41
N LYS A 73 -22.13 11.27 -4.07
CA LYS A 73 -23.57 11.55 -3.89
C LYS A 73 -24.33 11.72 -5.21
N GLY A 74 -23.65 11.64 -6.35
CA GLY A 74 -24.26 11.57 -7.68
C GLY A 74 -24.95 10.23 -7.94
N ALA A 75 -25.99 9.91 -7.17
CA ALA A 75 -26.93 8.85 -7.50
C ALA A 75 -27.69 9.27 -8.76
N LEU A 76 -27.13 8.97 -9.93
CA LEU A 76 -27.91 8.80 -11.16
C LEU A 76 -28.95 7.72 -10.85
N ARG A 77 -30.18 8.15 -10.57
CA ARG A 77 -31.35 7.29 -10.51
C ARG A 77 -31.43 6.57 -11.86
N LEU A 78 -31.06 5.29 -11.92
CA LEU A 78 -31.41 4.46 -13.06
C LEU A 78 -32.94 4.34 -13.08
N PRO A 79 -33.62 4.72 -14.18
CA PRO A 79 -35.03 4.43 -14.35
C PRO A 79 -35.23 2.90 -14.42
N SER A 80 -36.24 2.44 -13.69
CA SER A 80 -36.74 1.06 -13.58
C SER A 80 -37.18 0.48 -14.91
#